data_AF-A0A2V2S2N9-F1
#
_entry.id   AF-A0A2V2S2N9-F1
#
_cell.length_a   1.000
_cell.length_b   1.000
_cell.length_c   1.000
_cell.angle_alpha   90.00
_cell.angle_beta   90.00
_cell.angle_gamma   90.00
#
_symmetry.space_group_name_H-M   'P 1'
#
loop_
_entity.id
_entity.type
_entity.pdbx_description
1 polymer ?
#
loop_
_entity_poly.entity_id
_entity_poly.type
_entity_poly.pdbx_seq_one_letter_code
_entity_poly.pdbx_strand_id
1 'polypeptide(L)'
;MGEDPCYYGWRASEIGETEFMKIIVSREDIQRGQRRDPEDCPVARALRRAGIGHSGVMGAAITFTDEQQHTTLLLLPGEVQEWIARFDQGGEAEPFDFDLVLPGSAPQPRKLAPVLPRVKVDLTPEPEEKTSEYEEPNYSEADELELVEA
;
A
#
# COMPACT_ATOMS: atom_id res chain seq x y z
N MET A 1 48.12 2.55 31.29
CA MET A 1 48.06 3.20 29.97
C MET A 1 47.47 2.20 29.00
N GLY A 2 46.33 2.53 28.41
CA GLY A 2 45.53 1.65 27.56
C GLY A 2 44.07 1.60 28.00
N GLU A 3 43.49 2.77 28.26
CA GLU A 3 42.05 2.97 28.39
C GLU A 3 41.48 3.02 26.97
N ASP A 4 40.54 2.15 26.65
CA ASP A 4 39.54 2.38 25.59
C ASP A 4 38.45 1.30 25.65
N PRO A 5 37.32 1.57 26.33
CA PRO A 5 36.06 1.00 25.94
C PRO A 5 35.31 2.02 25.09
N CYS A 6 35.21 1.75 23.79
CA CYS A 6 34.28 2.40 22.87
C CYS A 6 32.83 2.14 23.34
N TYR A 7 32.38 2.88 24.36
CA TYR A 7 30.97 3.05 24.66
C TYR A 7 30.43 4.05 23.65
N TYR A 8 29.99 3.56 22.48
CA TYR A 8 29.05 4.30 21.66
C TYR A 8 27.75 4.40 22.46
N GLY A 9 27.64 5.48 23.23
CA GLY A 9 26.40 5.95 23.80
C GLY A 9 25.43 6.27 22.68
N TRP A 10 24.66 5.26 22.25
CA TRP A 10 23.40 5.49 21.58
C TRP A 10 22.50 6.20 22.59
N ARG A 11 22.50 7.54 22.51
CA ARG A 11 21.42 8.35 23.06
C ARG A 11 20.15 7.84 22.39
N ALA A 12 19.33 7.13 23.16
CA ALA A 12 17.93 6.94 22.89
C ALA A 12 17.35 8.35 22.68
N SER A 13 17.32 8.77 21.42
CA SER A 13 16.58 9.95 21.02
C SER A 13 15.14 9.59 21.27
N GLU A 14 14.50 10.39 22.11
CA GLU A 14 13.12 10.29 22.58
C GLU A 14 12.24 9.65 21.51
N ILE A 15 11.90 8.38 21.73
CA ILE A 15 11.00 7.61 20.88
C ILE A 15 9.67 8.35 21.02
N GLY A 16 9.32 9.15 19.99
CA GLY A 16 7.99 9.70 19.87
C GLY A 16 7.00 8.57 20.13
N GLU A 17 6.08 8.78 21.06
CA GLU A 17 5.22 7.73 21.61
C GLU A 17 4.62 6.91 20.46
N THR A 18 5.07 5.65 20.36
CA THR A 18 4.53 4.71 19.39
C THR A 18 3.12 4.37 19.85
N GLU A 19 2.10 4.90 19.17
CA GLU A 19 0.72 4.59 19.49
C GLU A 19 0.35 3.24 18.87
N PHE A 20 -0.06 2.31 19.72
CA PHE A 20 -0.60 1.02 19.29
C PHE A 20 -2.13 1.11 19.26
N MET A 21 -2.70 0.80 18.11
CA MET A 21 -4.15 0.70 17.94
C MET A 21 -4.54 -0.76 17.73
N LYS A 22 -5.41 -1.28 18.59
CA LYS A 22 -5.96 -2.63 18.44
C LYS A 22 -7.02 -2.66 17.34
N ILE A 23 -6.79 -3.47 16.31
CA ILE A 23 -7.72 -3.72 15.21
C ILE A 23 -8.36 -5.09 15.40
N ILE A 24 -9.69 -5.15 15.38
CA ILE A 24 -10.45 -6.40 15.49
C ILE A 24 -11.11 -6.64 14.14
N VAL A 25 -10.80 -7.75 13.49
CA VAL A 25 -11.48 -8.20 12.26
C VAL A 25 -12.61 -9.13 12.67
N SER A 26 -13.85 -8.65 12.54
CA SER A 26 -15.05 -9.37 12.99
C SER A 26 -15.60 -10.33 11.93
N ARG A 27 -16.54 -11.19 12.33
CA ARG A 27 -17.28 -12.05 11.38
C ARG A 27 -18.06 -11.24 10.35
N GLU A 28 -18.59 -10.08 10.74
CA GLU A 28 -19.28 -9.19 9.82
C GLU A 28 -18.32 -8.59 8.77
N ASP A 29 -17.12 -8.20 9.18
CA ASP A 29 -16.09 -7.70 8.27
C ASP A 29 -15.69 -8.76 7.24
N ILE A 30 -15.60 -10.02 7.67
CA ILE A 30 -15.30 -11.17 6.79
C ILE A 30 -16.45 -11.43 5.81
N GLN A 31 -17.70 -11.42 6.28
CA GLN A 31 -18.87 -11.73 5.46
C GLN A 31 -19.18 -10.65 4.42
N ARG A 32 -18.91 -9.39 4.75
CA ARG A 32 -19.17 -8.24 3.89
C ARG A 32 -17.94 -7.80 3.10
N GLY A 33 -16.78 -8.38 3.39
CA GLY A 33 -15.52 -8.02 2.75
C GLY A 33 -15.39 -8.64 1.37
N GLN A 34 -14.80 -7.88 0.45
CA GLN A 34 -14.55 -8.31 -0.92
C GLN A 34 -13.10 -8.82 -1.07
N ARG A 35 -12.94 -9.99 -1.70
CA ARG A 35 -11.62 -10.55 -2.01
C ARG A 35 -10.92 -9.70 -3.06
N ARG A 36 -9.60 -9.51 -2.91
CA ARG A 36 -8.73 -8.77 -3.82
C ARG A 36 -9.18 -7.32 -4.06
N ASP A 37 -9.96 -6.78 -3.13
CA ASP A 37 -10.37 -5.38 -3.13
C ASP A 37 -9.64 -4.66 -1.97
N PRO A 38 -8.66 -3.81 -2.26
CA PRO A 38 -7.91 -3.08 -1.24
C PRO A 38 -8.76 -2.20 -0.34
N GLU A 39 -9.89 -1.69 -0.82
CA GLU A 39 -10.73 -0.73 -0.09
C GLU A 39 -11.88 -1.41 0.66
N ASP A 40 -12.27 -2.61 0.23
CA ASP A 40 -13.39 -3.34 0.83
C ASP A 40 -13.06 -4.74 1.35
N CYS A 41 -11.78 -5.13 1.47
CA CYS A 41 -11.42 -6.38 2.14
C CYS A 41 -11.76 -6.35 3.65
N PRO A 42 -11.83 -7.51 4.33
CA PRO A 42 -12.17 -7.58 5.75
C PRO A 42 -11.28 -6.70 6.65
N VAL A 43 -9.99 -6.61 6.34
CA VAL A 43 -9.04 -5.76 7.08
C VAL A 43 -9.33 -4.27 6.83
N ALA A 44 -9.56 -3.85 5.58
CA ALA A 44 -9.93 -2.47 5.24
C ALA A 44 -11.24 -2.04 5.93
N ARG A 45 -12.21 -2.95 6.02
CA ARG A 45 -13.48 -2.72 6.76
C ARG A 45 -13.24 -2.55 8.26
N ALA A 46 -12.41 -3.41 8.86
CA ALA A 46 -12.04 -3.30 10.26
C ALA A 46 -11.31 -1.98 10.58
N LEU A 47 -10.38 -1.56 9.71
CA LEU A 47 -9.65 -0.29 9.84
C LEU A 47 -10.59 0.91 9.79
N ARG A 48 -11.52 0.95 8.83
CA ARG A 48 -12.55 2.01 8.75
C ARG A 48 -13.42 2.04 10.01
N ARG A 49 -13.83 0.89 10.52
CA ARG A 49 -14.60 0.80 11.77
C ARG A 49 -13.81 1.27 13.00
N ALA A 50 -12.48 1.09 12.99
CA ALA A 50 -11.59 1.59 14.04
C ALA A 50 -11.31 3.11 13.93
N GLY A 51 -11.83 3.79 12.91
CA GLY A 51 -11.68 5.24 12.71
C GLY A 51 -10.56 5.63 11.75
N ILE A 52 -9.86 4.68 11.13
CA ILE A 52 -8.87 4.96 10.10
C ILE A 52 -9.61 5.18 8.77
N GLY A 53 -9.87 6.44 8.46
CA GLY A 53 -10.48 6.87 7.20
C GLY A 53 -9.52 6.79 6.02
N HIS A 54 -10.07 6.72 4.80
CA HIS A 54 -9.31 6.74 3.54
C HIS A 54 -8.12 5.77 3.51
N SER A 55 -8.36 4.51 3.88
CA SER A 55 -7.36 3.46 3.92
C SER A 55 -7.54 2.41 2.82
N GLY A 56 -6.43 1.90 2.29
CA GLY A 56 -6.39 0.74 1.40
C GLY A 56 -5.39 -0.30 1.87
N VAL A 57 -5.70 -1.58 1.68
CA VAL A 57 -4.82 -2.71 2.01
C VAL A 57 -4.14 -3.21 0.73
N MET A 58 -2.83 -3.00 0.62
CA MET A 58 -2.04 -3.36 -0.56
C MET A 58 -0.96 -4.37 -0.20
N GLY A 59 -1.27 -5.66 -0.41
CA GLY A 59 -0.35 -6.77 -0.13
C GLY A 59 0.08 -6.80 1.34
N ALA A 60 1.32 -6.41 1.60
CA ALA A 60 1.94 -6.43 2.93
C ALA A 60 1.71 -5.16 3.77
N ALA A 61 1.04 -4.16 3.22
CA ALA A 61 0.93 -2.85 3.83
C ALA A 61 -0.47 -2.28 3.78
N ILE A 62 -0.73 -1.31 4.65
CA ILE A 62 -1.86 -0.41 4.55
C ILE A 62 -1.37 0.97 4.13
N THR A 63 -2.16 1.61 3.28
CA THR A 63 -2.07 3.04 3.04
C THR A 63 -3.20 3.71 3.79
N PHE A 64 -2.95 4.87 4.38
CA PHE A 64 -4.02 5.73 4.89
C PHE A 64 -3.63 7.19 4.70
N THR A 65 -4.64 8.06 4.65
CA THR A 65 -4.46 9.50 4.46
C THR A 65 -4.96 10.24 5.68
N ASP A 66 -4.11 11.09 6.27
CA ASP A 66 -4.48 11.92 7.41
C ASP A 66 -5.31 13.15 7.00
N GLU A 67 -5.76 13.94 7.97
CA GLU A 67 -6.53 15.18 7.72
C GLU A 67 -5.75 16.24 6.93
N GLN A 68 -4.42 16.15 6.91
CA GLN A 68 -3.53 17.04 6.17
C GLN A 68 -3.23 16.53 4.75
N GLN A 69 -3.91 15.48 4.30
CA GLN A 69 -3.69 14.79 3.02
C GLN A 69 -2.31 14.15 2.89
N HIS A 70 -1.65 13.82 3.99
CA HIS A 70 -0.43 13.02 3.95
C HIS A 70 -0.79 11.54 3.86
N THR A 71 -0.36 10.90 2.79
CA THR A 71 -0.45 9.44 2.64
C THR A 71 0.70 8.77 3.38
N THR A 72 0.37 7.95 4.37
CA THR A 72 1.32 7.12 5.12
C THR A 72 1.15 5.66 4.72
N LEU A 73 2.27 4.94 4.64
CA LEU A 73 2.30 3.51 4.41
C LEU A 73 2.80 2.81 5.67
N LEU A 74 2.03 1.84 6.17
CA LEU A 74 2.38 1.03 7.33
C LEU A 74 2.41 -0.44 6.98
N LEU A 75 3.43 -1.15 7.45
CA LEU A 75 3.52 -2.59 7.28
C LEU A 75 2.56 -3.29 8.23
N LEU A 76 1.83 -4.27 7.70
CA LEU A 76 1.01 -5.16 8.50
C LEU A 76 1.87 -6.22 9.19
N PRO A 77 1.46 -6.72 10.38
CA PRO A 77 2.09 -7.90 10.97
C PRO A 77 2.01 -9.11 10.02
N GLY A 78 3.04 -9.96 10.03
CA GLY A 78 3.15 -11.09 9.08
C GLY A 78 1.94 -12.03 9.11
N GLU A 79 1.40 -12.29 10.30
CA GLU A 79 0.18 -13.11 10.47
C GLU A 79 -1.05 -12.51 9.74
N VAL A 80 -1.16 -11.18 9.70
CA VAL A 80 -2.24 -10.49 8.98
C VAL A 80 -2.05 -10.63 7.48
N GLN A 81 -0.80 -10.53 7.00
CA GLN A 81 -0.49 -10.71 5.58
C GLN A 81 -0.82 -12.12 5.11
N GLU A 82 -0.44 -13.14 5.88
CA GLU A 82 -0.77 -14.54 5.59
C GLU A 82 -2.28 -14.78 5.61
N TRP A 83 -2.98 -14.18 6.57
CA TRP A 83 -4.43 -14.26 6.66
C TRP A 83 -5.10 -13.65 5.43
N ILE A 84 -4.68 -12.45 4.99
CA ILE A 84 -5.19 -11.78 3.78
C ILE A 84 -4.95 -12.66 2.56
N ALA A 85 -3.72 -13.19 2.40
CA ALA A 85 -3.37 -14.04 1.28
C ALA A 85 -4.26 -15.30 1.22
N ARG A 86 -4.56 -15.91 2.37
CA ARG A 86 -5.47 -17.06 2.46
C ARG A 86 -6.91 -16.68 2.08
N PHE A 87 -7.40 -15.54 2.58
CA PHE A 87 -8.74 -15.04 2.27
C PHE A 87 -8.90 -14.76 0.76
N ASP A 88 -7.92 -14.11 0.14
CA ASP A 88 -7.90 -13.79 -1.30
C ASP A 88 -7.78 -15.00 -2.22
N GLN A 89 -7.31 -16.13 -1.69
CA GLN A 89 -7.27 -17.44 -2.35
C GLN A 89 -8.56 -18.24 -2.15
N GLY A 90 -9.53 -17.72 -1.38
CA GLY A 90 -10.79 -18.40 -1.12
C GLY A 90 -10.75 -19.39 0.05
N GLY A 91 -9.71 -19.35 0.87
CA GLY A 91 -9.61 -20.17 2.08
C GLY A 91 -10.61 -19.75 3.16
N GLU A 92 -10.75 -20.61 4.17
CA GLU A 92 -11.55 -20.30 5.36
C GLU A 92 -10.90 -19.17 6.17
N ALA A 93 -11.75 -18.32 6.73
CA ALA A 93 -11.36 -17.12 7.46
C ALA A 93 -12.18 -17.03 8.76
N GLU A 94 -11.47 -16.94 9.88
CA GLU A 94 -12.05 -16.72 11.19
C GLU A 94 -11.71 -15.32 11.71
N PRO A 95 -12.55 -14.74 12.59
CA PRO A 95 -12.27 -13.48 13.26
C PRO A 95 -10.95 -13.51 14.03
N PHE A 96 -10.25 -12.38 14.05
CA PHE A 96 -8.97 -12.23 14.76
C PHE A 96 -8.74 -10.76 15.12
N ASP A 97 -7.70 -10.49 15.90
CA ASP A 97 -7.27 -9.14 16.25
C ASP A 97 -5.74 -9.00 16.15
N PHE A 98 -5.28 -7.77 15.93
CA PHE A 98 -3.87 -7.44 15.85
C PHE A 98 -3.64 -5.99 16.29
N ASP A 99 -2.41 -5.68 16.70
CA ASP A 99 -1.99 -4.32 17.04
C ASP A 99 -1.35 -3.64 15.83
N LEU A 100 -1.85 -2.46 15.49
CA LEU A 100 -1.31 -1.60 14.45
C LEU A 100 -0.49 -0.48 15.08
N VAL A 101 0.76 -0.34 14.62
CA VAL A 101 1.64 0.75 15.05
C VAL A 101 1.38 1.99 14.20
N LEU A 102 0.79 3.01 14.81
CA LEU A 102 0.65 4.31 14.18
C LEU A 102 1.88 5.16 14.51
N PRO A 103 2.53 5.79 13.51
CA PRO A 103 3.57 6.75 13.78
C PRO A 103 2.91 7.90 14.55
N GLY A 104 3.28 8.07 15.81
CA GLY A 104 2.71 9.11 16.66
C GLY A 104 2.78 10.47 15.96
N SER A 105 1.76 11.29 16.16
CA SER A 105 1.52 12.62 15.57
C SER A 105 2.64 13.66 15.79
N ALA A 106 3.80 13.25 16.28
CA ALA A 106 4.96 14.09 16.42
C ALA A 106 5.27 14.74 15.06
N PRO A 107 5.33 16.08 14.98
CA PRO A 107 5.72 16.75 13.76
C PRO A 107 7.10 16.24 13.38
N GLN A 108 7.16 15.45 12.30
CA GLN A 108 8.43 15.04 11.73
C GLN A 108 9.22 16.32 11.51
N PRO A 109 10.43 16.47 12.09
CA PRO A 109 11.28 17.58 11.75
C PRO A 109 11.47 17.47 10.24
N ARG A 110 10.88 18.40 9.49
CA ARG A 110 11.09 18.52 8.06
C ARG A 110 12.61 18.63 7.92
N LYS A 111 13.28 17.52 7.60
CA LYS A 111 14.61 17.58 7.03
C LYS A 111 14.37 18.37 5.77
N LEU A 112 14.70 19.66 5.82
CA LEU A 112 14.73 20.51 4.65
C LEU A 112 15.53 19.71 3.63
N ALA A 113 14.83 19.17 2.62
CA ALA A 113 15.51 18.48 1.55
C ALA A 113 16.58 19.46 1.07
N PRO A 114 17.85 19.03 0.94
CA PRO A 114 18.88 19.91 0.40
C PRO A 114 18.32 20.44 -0.91
N VAL A 115 18.21 21.77 -1.00
CA VAL A 115 17.75 22.44 -2.21
C VAL A 115 18.77 22.08 -3.29
N LEU A 116 18.49 21.02 -4.04
CA LEU A 116 19.31 20.66 -5.17
C LEU A 116 19.18 21.81 -6.17
N PRO A 117 20.29 22.36 -6.69
CA PRO A 117 20.22 23.37 -7.72
C PRO A 117 19.43 22.81 -8.90
N ARG A 118 18.34 23.48 -9.27
CA ARG A 118 17.54 23.14 -10.45
C ARG A 118 18.45 23.17 -11.67
N VAL A 119 18.84 21.99 -12.14
CA VAL A 119 19.49 21.83 -13.44
C VAL A 119 18.46 22.24 -14.48
N LYS A 120 18.70 23.37 -15.16
CA LYS A 120 17.94 23.73 -16.35
C LYS A 120 18.36 22.75 -17.44
N VAL A 121 17.48 21.80 -17.74
CA VAL A 121 17.62 20.96 -18.93
C VAL A 121 17.04 21.78 -20.07
N ASP A 122 17.91 22.34 -20.92
CA ASP A 122 17.49 22.88 -22.21
C ASP A 122 17.04 21.69 -23.07
N LEU A 123 15.71 21.47 -23.08
CA LEU A 123 15.06 20.56 -24.01
C LEU A 123 15.24 21.16 -25.42
N THR A 124 16.29 20.72 -26.09
CA THR A 124 16.43 20.95 -27.53
C THR A 124 15.38 20.04 -28.19
N PRO A 125 14.39 20.57 -28.92
CA PRO A 125 13.41 19.73 -29.60
C PRO A 125 14.14 18.92 -30.68
N GLU A 126 14.13 17.59 -30.55
CA GLU A 126 14.53 16.70 -31.62
C GLU A 126 13.53 16.82 -32.79
N PRO A 127 13.99 16.84 -34.05
CA PRO A 127 13.11 16.91 -35.19
C PRO A 127 12.27 15.63 -35.30
N GLU A 128 10.96 15.82 -35.47
CA GLU A 128 9.98 14.75 -35.68
C GLU A 128 10.30 13.95 -36.94
N GLU A 129 10.84 12.74 -36.78
CA GLU A 129 10.87 11.75 -37.86
C GLU A 129 9.53 11.00 -37.94
N LYS A 130 8.71 11.51 -38.88
CA LYS A 130 8.03 10.74 -39.93
C LYS A 130 7.31 9.44 -39.54
N THR A 131 5.99 9.59 -39.41
CA THR A 131 4.90 8.66 -39.76
C THR A 131 5.33 7.33 -40.40
N SER A 132 5.22 6.23 -39.66
CA SER A 132 5.01 4.91 -40.26
C SER A 132 3.51 4.69 -40.46
N GLU A 133 3.10 4.51 -41.71
CA GLU A 133 1.80 3.98 -42.12
C GLU A 133 1.44 2.75 -41.27
N TYR A 134 0.36 2.86 -40.50
CA TYR A 134 -0.35 1.69 -40.00
C TYR A 134 -1.26 1.21 -41.13
N GLU A 135 -0.88 0.13 -41.80
CA GLU A 135 -1.83 -0.66 -42.57
C GLU A 135 -2.77 -1.36 -41.58
N GLU A 136 -4.06 -1.02 -41.63
CA GLU A 136 -5.08 -1.73 -40.89
C GLU A 136 -5.18 -3.18 -41.40
N PRO A 137 -5.19 -4.20 -40.53
CA PRO A 137 -5.52 -5.55 -40.96
C PRO A 137 -6.99 -5.60 -41.39
N ASN A 138 -7.20 -5.91 -42.66
CA ASN A 138 -8.50 -6.18 -43.26
C ASN A 138 -9.13 -7.42 -42.60
N TYR A 139 -10.00 -7.20 -41.62
CA TYR A 139 -10.88 -8.23 -41.07
C TYR A 139 -12.10 -8.39 -41.99
N SER A 140 -11.92 -9.14 -43.08
CA SER A 140 -13.02 -9.77 -43.79
C SER A 140 -12.87 -11.29 -43.75
N GLU A 141 -13.88 -11.92 -43.14
CA GLU A 141 -14.36 -13.29 -43.39
C GLU A 141 -13.48 -14.48 -42.98
N ALA A 142 -13.79 -15.03 -41.79
CA ALA A 142 -13.88 -16.46 -41.43
C ALA A 142 -13.94 -16.51 -39.88
N ASP A 143 -14.88 -17.14 -39.19
CA ASP A 143 -15.49 -18.43 -39.44
C ASP A 143 -16.82 -18.48 -38.66
N GLU A 144 -17.88 -18.95 -39.32
CA GLU A 144 -19.13 -19.35 -38.68
C GLU A 144 -18.86 -20.60 -37.84
N LEU A 145 -18.73 -20.46 -36.51
CA LEU A 145 -18.75 -21.63 -35.64
C LEU A 145 -20.21 -22.08 -35.45
N GLU A 146 -20.56 -23.06 -36.28
CA GLU A 146 -21.76 -23.89 -36.22
C GLU A 146 -22.02 -24.38 -34.79
N LEU A 147 -23.22 -24.05 -34.27
CA LEU A 147 -23.80 -24.71 -33.11
C LEU A 147 -24.06 -26.18 -33.46
N VAL A 148 -23.26 -27.08 -32.89
CA VAL A 148 -23.63 -28.50 -32.80
C VAL A 148 -24.20 -28.74 -31.40
N GLU A 149 -25.52 -28.79 -31.31
CA GLU A 149 -26.23 -29.33 -30.15
C GLU A 149 -26.09 -30.86 -30.15
N ALA A 150 -25.70 -31.43 -29.01
CA ALA A 150 -25.84 -32.85 -28.69
C ALA A 150 -26.13 -33.02 -27.19
#